data_AF-A0A8J2R8C1-F1
#
_entry.id   AF-A0A8J2R8C1-F1
#
_cell.length_a   1.000
_cell.length_b   1.000
_cell.length_c   1.000
_cell.angle_alpha   90.00
_cell.angle_beta   90.00
_cell.angle_gamma   90.00
#
_symmetry.space_group_name_H-M   'P 1'
#
loop_
_entity.id
_entity.type
_entity.pdbx_description
1 polymer ?
#
loop_
_entity_poly.entity_id
_entity_poly.type
_entity_poly.pdbx_seq_one_letter_code
_entity_poly.pdbx_strand_id
1 'polypeptide(L)'
;MHFQCSDGTCISVDKKCDGVGDCPDGSDETFHICRNVRCPYYHFRCTYGACVDGTASCNGVKECMDNSDELQPACQKKNNIYGEKFICKNGEMIEVYQICDGTTECSDNSDEILETCASTICPSHLFQCAYGACVDAGAECNNLQECADNSDEWDLVCNKTSSTTTSTTTEKTRSSCILPDHPKFGLYSLADGTKYVPRSVQENLVVLSLTCYPGFKVVGIAATYCLEGTWFSDLPYCARTCKLDASPSIEYICFTENDGTRPCEEYEVEDTVVQPQCREPNYYSINDLPYMVCLDGQWSSQPKCEPECGTLTPRATPLVLGGRMADFGEVPWHAGIYIKWDNSPKNPTQICGASLVSDTVLISAAHCFWYTEKIEPAENYAVAVGKLHRDWDHPSDMGYQQTSDVQSIYVSHYYRGSSLNYQHDLAVVIVTQPFSYRPYIRPICLHFPHNTTEMVIKNGDLGKVAGWGLTTVHTDSVSPTLKVLDVPYVDFDICLQNTPDFYQEFFSGDKFCGGYANGTSLCKGDSGGGYAFPFEHNGRTRYYLRGIVSTSPPLPSGLSCNIYTYTSFTDIRQHKSIIMMHMH
;
A
#
# COMPACT_ATOMS: atom_id res chain seq x y z
N MET A 1 53.70 -22.99 2.97
CA MET A 1 52.77 -24.01 3.52
C MET A 1 52.60 -25.07 2.44
N HIS A 2 52.37 -26.33 2.77
CA HIS A 2 52.26 -27.41 1.77
C HIS A 2 50.90 -28.12 1.92
N PHE A 3 50.30 -28.52 0.81
CA PHE A 3 49.13 -29.39 0.74
C PHE A 3 49.59 -30.82 0.47
N GLN A 4 49.01 -31.79 1.18
CA GLN A 4 49.34 -33.21 1.01
C GLN A 4 48.27 -33.87 0.13
N CYS A 5 48.70 -34.41 -1.01
CA CYS A 5 47.89 -35.17 -1.95
C CYS A 5 47.40 -36.50 -1.33
N SER A 6 46.40 -37.14 -1.94
CA SER A 6 45.86 -38.41 -1.43
C SER A 6 46.86 -39.56 -1.53
N ASP A 7 47.76 -39.52 -2.51
CA ASP A 7 48.91 -40.43 -2.66
C ASP A 7 50.06 -40.19 -1.65
N GLY A 8 49.97 -39.12 -0.85
CA GLY A 8 50.94 -38.73 0.17
C GLY A 8 52.06 -37.82 -0.31
N THR A 9 52.09 -37.42 -1.59
CA THR A 9 52.99 -36.38 -2.10
C THR A 9 52.58 -34.99 -1.62
N CYS A 10 53.48 -34.00 -1.72
CA CYS A 10 53.23 -32.65 -1.22
C CYS A 10 53.46 -31.60 -2.31
N ILE A 11 52.48 -30.71 -2.49
CA ILE A 11 52.55 -29.55 -3.39
C ILE A 11 52.45 -28.23 -2.60
N SER A 12 52.67 -27.08 -3.24
CA SER A 12 52.43 -25.79 -2.60
C SER A 12 50.93 -25.58 -2.36
N VAL A 13 50.55 -24.87 -1.30
CA VAL A 13 49.14 -24.53 -1.04
C VAL A 13 48.54 -23.66 -2.16
N ASP A 14 49.36 -22.87 -2.85
CA ASP A 14 48.91 -22.04 -3.99
C ASP A 14 48.60 -22.86 -5.26
N LYS A 15 48.96 -24.15 -5.28
CA LYS A 15 48.66 -25.10 -6.36
C LYS A 15 47.44 -25.97 -6.05
N LYS A 16 46.69 -25.62 -5.00
CA LYS A 16 45.46 -26.32 -4.63
C LYS A 16 44.28 -25.61 -5.28
N CYS A 17 43.49 -26.30 -6.10
CA CYS A 17 42.31 -25.76 -6.77
C CYS A 17 42.63 -24.58 -7.71
N ASP A 18 43.77 -24.65 -8.40
CA ASP A 18 44.24 -23.67 -9.39
C ASP A 18 43.91 -24.05 -10.84
N GLY A 19 43.19 -25.17 -11.03
CA GLY A 19 42.78 -25.70 -12.34
C GLY A 19 43.77 -26.67 -12.96
N VAL A 20 44.94 -26.87 -12.35
CA VAL A 20 46.00 -27.76 -12.86
C VAL A 20 46.24 -28.89 -11.88
N GLY A 21 46.19 -30.15 -12.36
CA GLY A 21 46.55 -31.31 -11.54
C GLY A 21 48.06 -31.37 -11.28
N ASP A 22 48.52 -30.73 -10.21
CA ASP A 22 49.92 -30.75 -9.75
C ASP A 22 50.22 -31.99 -8.89
N CYS A 23 49.21 -32.58 -8.25
CA CYS A 23 49.36 -33.90 -7.63
C CYS A 23 49.45 -35.00 -8.70
N PRO A 24 50.32 -36.02 -8.55
CA PRO A 24 50.37 -37.16 -9.48
C PRO A 24 49.06 -37.94 -9.60
N ASP A 25 48.23 -37.90 -8.55
CA ASP A 25 46.89 -38.48 -8.48
C ASP A 25 45.75 -37.50 -8.82
N GLY A 26 46.08 -36.23 -9.11
CA GLY A 26 45.13 -35.15 -9.40
C GLY A 26 44.20 -34.79 -8.23
N SER A 27 44.53 -35.20 -6.99
CA SER A 27 43.66 -35.00 -5.83
C SER A 27 43.45 -33.53 -5.46
N ASP A 28 44.39 -32.66 -5.82
CA ASP A 28 44.34 -31.21 -5.66
C ASP A 28 43.22 -30.52 -6.46
N GLU A 29 42.69 -31.16 -7.51
CA GLU A 29 41.67 -30.61 -8.42
C GLU A 29 40.35 -31.40 -8.37
N THR A 30 39.87 -31.74 -7.18
CA THR A 30 38.66 -32.56 -6.98
C THR A 30 37.52 -31.79 -6.30
N PHE A 31 36.27 -32.11 -6.63
CA PHE A 31 35.07 -31.44 -6.10
C PHE A 31 35.03 -31.39 -4.56
N HIS A 32 35.27 -32.52 -3.89
CA HIS A 32 35.23 -32.57 -2.42
C HIS A 32 36.27 -31.64 -1.75
N ILE A 33 37.41 -31.38 -2.42
CA ILE A 33 38.48 -30.50 -1.93
C ILE A 33 38.24 -29.03 -2.31
N CYS A 34 37.69 -28.78 -3.50
CA CYS A 34 37.56 -27.44 -4.09
C CYS A 34 36.18 -26.79 -3.90
N ARG A 35 35.13 -27.54 -3.55
CA ARG A 35 33.74 -27.01 -3.44
C ARG A 35 33.61 -25.75 -2.57
N ASN A 36 34.36 -25.69 -1.48
CA ASN A 36 34.32 -24.62 -0.49
C ASN A 36 35.36 -23.51 -0.72
N VAL A 37 36.11 -23.57 -1.82
CA VAL A 37 37.09 -22.54 -2.19
C VAL A 37 36.35 -21.30 -2.68
N ARG A 38 36.71 -20.14 -2.13
CA ARG A 38 36.16 -18.83 -2.53
C ARG A 38 37.11 -18.17 -3.52
N CYS A 39 36.70 -18.09 -4.77
CA CYS A 39 37.47 -17.39 -5.80
C CYS A 39 37.40 -15.87 -5.61
N PRO A 40 38.49 -15.14 -5.88
CA PRO A 40 38.43 -13.70 -6.05
C PRO A 40 37.46 -13.31 -7.18
N TYR A 41 36.86 -12.12 -7.10
CA TYR A 41 35.84 -11.66 -8.05
C TYR A 41 36.30 -11.58 -9.53
N TYR A 42 37.61 -11.61 -9.78
CA TYR A 42 38.24 -11.53 -11.10
C TYR A 42 38.74 -12.88 -11.63
N HIS A 43 38.50 -13.97 -10.90
CA HIS A 43 38.76 -15.34 -11.37
C HIS A 43 37.46 -15.99 -11.85
N PHE A 44 37.58 -16.92 -12.80
CA PHE A 44 36.49 -17.82 -13.17
C PHE A 44 36.48 -19.01 -12.21
N ARG A 45 35.31 -19.38 -11.71
CA ARG A 45 35.15 -20.53 -10.80
C ARG A 45 34.60 -21.72 -11.59
N CYS A 46 35.40 -22.78 -11.72
CA CYS A 46 34.98 -24.04 -12.33
C CYS A 46 33.83 -24.68 -11.52
N THR A 47 33.01 -25.56 -12.12
CA THR A 47 31.84 -26.12 -11.40
C THR A 47 32.24 -26.92 -10.16
N TYR A 48 33.34 -27.66 -10.23
CA TYR A 48 33.88 -28.39 -9.08
C TYR A 48 34.55 -27.51 -8.00
N GLY A 49 34.74 -26.21 -8.28
CA GLY A 49 35.14 -25.20 -7.30
C GLY A 49 36.55 -24.62 -7.43
N ALA A 50 37.36 -25.05 -8.41
CA ALA A 50 38.66 -24.43 -8.68
C ALA A 50 38.55 -23.01 -9.25
N CYS A 51 39.61 -22.22 -9.06
CA CYS A 51 39.69 -20.84 -9.51
C CYS A 51 40.74 -20.70 -10.60
N VAL A 52 40.30 -20.47 -11.84
CA VAL A 52 41.17 -20.20 -13.00
C VAL A 52 41.11 -18.72 -13.38
N ASP A 53 42.00 -18.28 -14.25
CA ASP A 53 42.06 -16.88 -14.69
C ASP A 53 40.68 -16.41 -15.22
N GLY A 54 40.29 -15.17 -14.93
CA GLY A 54 38.99 -14.64 -15.36
C GLY A 54 38.80 -14.61 -16.88
N THR A 55 39.89 -14.70 -17.66
CA THR A 55 39.87 -14.80 -19.13
C THR A 55 39.69 -16.23 -19.65
N ALA A 56 39.62 -17.24 -18.79
CA ALA A 56 39.40 -18.65 -19.17
C ALA A 56 38.01 -18.90 -19.78
N SER A 57 37.03 -18.05 -19.49
CA SER A 57 35.66 -18.24 -19.98
C SER A 57 35.57 -18.12 -21.51
N CYS A 58 35.16 -19.20 -22.19
CA CYS A 58 34.93 -19.29 -23.63
C CYS A 58 36.11 -18.82 -24.52
N ASN A 59 37.35 -19.09 -24.11
CA ASN A 59 38.56 -18.69 -24.83
C ASN A 59 39.09 -19.76 -25.80
N GLY A 60 38.49 -20.96 -25.81
CA GLY A 60 38.84 -22.09 -26.67
C GLY A 60 39.98 -22.97 -26.12
N VAL A 61 40.40 -22.73 -24.88
CA VAL A 61 41.40 -23.51 -24.15
C VAL A 61 40.69 -24.17 -22.97
N LYS A 62 41.22 -25.33 -22.55
CA LYS A 62 40.72 -26.04 -21.37
C LYS A 62 41.63 -25.72 -20.18
N GLU A 63 41.16 -24.86 -19.29
CA GLU A 63 41.81 -24.44 -18.06
C GLU A 63 41.12 -25.08 -16.85
N CYS A 64 39.80 -25.30 -16.89
CA CYS A 64 39.11 -26.09 -15.88
C CYS A 64 39.25 -27.60 -16.14
N MET A 65 39.51 -28.40 -15.10
CA MET A 65 39.68 -29.85 -15.25
C MET A 65 38.41 -30.56 -15.78
N ASP A 66 37.24 -30.03 -15.45
CA ASP A 66 35.91 -30.45 -15.91
C ASP A 66 35.50 -29.82 -17.26
N ASN A 67 36.33 -28.94 -17.84
CA ASN A 67 36.05 -28.17 -19.05
C ASN A 67 34.83 -27.21 -18.91
N SER A 68 34.44 -26.84 -17.69
CA SER A 68 33.29 -25.96 -17.43
C SER A 68 33.48 -24.53 -17.96
N ASP A 69 34.71 -24.08 -18.09
CA ASP A 69 35.11 -22.83 -18.74
C ASP A 69 34.66 -22.72 -20.20
N GLU A 70 34.64 -23.84 -20.93
CA GLU A 70 34.27 -23.89 -22.36
C GLU A 70 32.86 -24.46 -22.62
N LEU A 71 32.23 -25.06 -21.61
CA LEU A 71 30.92 -25.72 -21.76
C LEU A 71 29.72 -24.80 -21.51
N GLN A 72 29.94 -23.55 -21.10
CA GLN A 72 28.84 -22.64 -20.78
C GLN A 72 27.91 -22.41 -21.98
N PRO A 73 26.59 -22.24 -21.77
CA PRO A 73 25.64 -21.94 -22.84
C PRO A 73 26.05 -20.71 -23.69
N ALA A 74 26.70 -19.72 -23.06
CA ALA A 74 27.24 -18.53 -23.72
C ALA A 74 28.33 -18.83 -24.77
N CYS A 75 29.13 -19.89 -24.58
CA CYS A 75 30.20 -20.27 -25.52
C CYS A 75 29.64 -20.89 -26.80
N GLN A 76 28.50 -21.57 -26.72
CA GLN A 76 27.95 -22.38 -27.82
C GLN A 76 27.03 -21.63 -28.80
N LYS A 77 26.75 -20.34 -28.56
CA LYS A 77 25.84 -19.51 -29.38
C LYS A 77 24.46 -20.14 -29.63
N LYS A 78 23.99 -21.03 -28.74
CA LYS A 78 22.67 -21.63 -28.78
C LYS A 78 21.81 -21.02 -27.68
N ASN A 79 20.81 -20.21 -28.06
CA ASN A 79 19.79 -19.75 -27.14
C ASN A 79 18.73 -20.85 -27.01
N ASN A 80 18.90 -21.73 -26.01
CA ASN A 80 17.88 -22.71 -25.62
C ASN A 80 16.83 -22.11 -24.67
N ILE A 81 16.86 -20.79 -24.47
CA ILE A 81 15.92 -20.04 -23.63
C ILE A 81 15.13 -19.05 -24.51
N TYR A 82 13.81 -19.14 -24.47
CA TYR A 82 12.88 -18.22 -25.14
C TYR A 82 11.88 -17.65 -24.13
N GLY A 83 12.07 -16.39 -23.75
CA GLY A 83 11.28 -15.77 -22.67
C GLY A 83 11.59 -16.44 -21.34
N GLU A 84 10.58 -16.96 -20.67
CA GLU A 84 10.68 -17.67 -19.38
C GLU A 84 10.78 -19.20 -19.53
N LYS A 85 10.96 -19.72 -20.77
CA LYS A 85 10.99 -21.16 -21.06
C LYS A 85 12.34 -21.65 -21.58
N PHE A 86 12.77 -22.81 -21.09
CA PHE A 86 13.93 -23.57 -21.57
C PHE A 86 13.49 -24.72 -22.49
N ILE A 87 14.22 -24.94 -23.58
CA ILE A 87 13.99 -26.02 -24.53
C ILE A 87 15.02 -27.13 -24.27
N CYS A 88 14.55 -28.26 -23.76
CA CYS A 88 15.31 -29.49 -23.57
C CYS A 88 15.90 -29.98 -24.90
N LYS A 89 16.96 -30.80 -24.90
CA LYS A 89 17.57 -31.32 -26.14
C LYS A 89 16.61 -32.20 -26.95
N ASN A 90 15.65 -32.84 -26.28
CA ASN A 90 14.57 -33.62 -26.87
C ASN A 90 13.39 -32.77 -27.43
N GLY A 91 13.41 -31.45 -27.20
CA GLY A 91 12.38 -30.50 -27.64
C GLY A 91 11.25 -30.21 -26.64
N GLU A 92 11.29 -30.79 -25.44
CA GLU A 92 10.39 -30.44 -24.33
C GLU A 92 10.65 -29.01 -23.83
N MET A 93 9.64 -28.39 -23.22
CA MET A 93 9.74 -27.02 -22.70
C MET A 93 9.43 -26.99 -21.21
N ILE A 94 10.39 -26.55 -20.41
CA ILE A 94 10.27 -26.37 -18.95
C ILE A 94 10.47 -24.89 -18.60
N GLU A 95 10.11 -24.49 -17.39
CA GLU A 95 10.30 -23.10 -16.95
C GLU A 95 11.77 -22.85 -16.57
N VAL A 96 12.28 -21.62 -16.77
CA VAL A 96 13.71 -21.31 -16.58
C VAL A 96 14.19 -21.50 -15.14
N TYR A 97 13.31 -21.47 -14.15
CA TYR A 97 13.67 -21.74 -12.76
C TYR A 97 13.88 -23.24 -12.46
N GLN A 98 13.50 -24.12 -13.38
CA GLN A 98 13.63 -25.58 -13.28
C GLN A 98 14.90 -26.09 -13.97
N ILE A 99 15.89 -25.21 -14.15
CA ILE A 99 17.17 -25.58 -14.76
C ILE A 99 18.20 -25.54 -13.64
N CYS A 100 18.97 -26.61 -13.46
CA CYS A 100 20.02 -26.70 -12.45
C CYS A 100 19.51 -26.56 -11.01
N ASP A 101 18.29 -27.03 -10.74
CA ASP A 101 17.65 -27.07 -9.42
C ASP A 101 17.79 -28.43 -8.73
N GLY A 102 18.47 -29.38 -9.39
CA GLY A 102 18.76 -30.71 -8.88
C GLY A 102 17.68 -31.74 -9.23
N THR A 103 16.53 -31.31 -9.75
CA THR A 103 15.45 -32.19 -10.20
C THR A 103 15.43 -32.35 -11.71
N THR A 104 15.07 -33.55 -12.18
CA THR A 104 15.03 -33.84 -13.61
C THR A 104 13.61 -33.61 -14.13
N GLU A 105 13.39 -32.48 -14.79
CA GLU A 105 12.13 -32.13 -15.45
C GLU A 105 12.15 -32.50 -16.93
N CYS A 106 13.29 -32.34 -17.60
CA CYS A 106 13.47 -32.82 -18.96
C CYS A 106 13.59 -34.35 -18.96
N SER A 107 12.82 -35.04 -19.81
CA SER A 107 12.89 -36.51 -19.91
C SER A 107 14.25 -37.03 -20.42
N ASP A 108 15.10 -36.15 -20.95
CA ASP A 108 16.46 -36.42 -21.41
C ASP A 108 17.55 -35.87 -20.47
N ASN A 109 17.16 -35.37 -19.28
CA ASN A 109 18.01 -34.75 -18.26
C ASN A 109 18.85 -33.59 -18.77
N SER A 110 18.42 -32.91 -19.85
CA SER A 110 19.21 -31.82 -20.44
C SER A 110 19.20 -30.51 -19.63
N ASP A 111 18.33 -30.42 -18.63
CA ASP A 111 18.27 -29.42 -17.58
C ASP A 111 19.33 -29.62 -16.49
N GLU A 112 19.63 -30.87 -16.10
CA GLU A 112 20.55 -31.21 -15.00
C GLU A 112 21.89 -31.82 -15.48
N ILE A 113 22.54 -31.17 -16.44
CA ILE A 113 23.85 -31.58 -16.96
C ILE A 113 24.89 -30.47 -16.87
N LEU A 114 26.15 -30.87 -16.80
CA LEU A 114 27.31 -29.97 -16.76
C LEU A 114 27.28 -28.91 -17.86
N GLU A 115 26.90 -29.26 -19.08
CA GLU A 115 26.82 -28.31 -20.21
C GLU A 115 25.81 -27.18 -19.99
N THR A 116 24.73 -27.46 -19.26
CA THR A 116 23.69 -26.48 -18.94
C THR A 116 24.02 -25.71 -17.66
N CYS A 117 24.60 -26.39 -16.66
CA CYS A 117 24.86 -25.85 -15.32
C CYS A 117 26.28 -25.28 -15.11
N ALA A 118 27.14 -25.30 -16.13
CA ALA A 118 28.52 -24.82 -16.05
C ALA A 118 28.67 -23.37 -15.57
N SER A 119 27.69 -22.51 -15.84
CA SER A 119 27.67 -21.10 -15.44
C SER A 119 26.86 -20.81 -14.18
N THR A 120 26.30 -21.83 -13.51
CA THR A 120 25.40 -21.65 -12.38
C THR A 120 26.21 -21.32 -11.12
N ILE A 121 25.95 -20.14 -10.55
CA ILE A 121 26.56 -19.71 -9.28
C ILE A 121 25.52 -19.88 -8.17
N CYS A 122 25.72 -20.89 -7.34
CA CYS A 122 24.86 -21.10 -6.18
C CYS A 122 25.10 -20.01 -5.13
N PRO A 123 24.03 -19.40 -4.58
CA PRO A 123 24.12 -18.60 -3.37
C PRO A 123 24.84 -19.38 -2.25
N SER A 124 25.53 -18.67 -1.36
CA SER A 124 26.35 -19.28 -0.29
C SER A 124 25.57 -20.11 0.76
N HIS A 125 24.25 -20.18 0.63
CA HIS A 125 23.32 -20.91 1.50
C HIS A 125 22.64 -22.08 0.77
N LEU A 126 23.09 -22.42 -0.44
CA LEU A 126 22.70 -23.62 -1.17
C LEU A 126 23.92 -24.54 -1.30
N PHE A 127 23.68 -25.84 -1.39
CA PHE A 127 24.70 -26.82 -1.73
C PHE A 127 24.83 -26.89 -3.25
N GLN A 128 26.05 -26.75 -3.76
CA GLN A 128 26.32 -26.90 -5.18
C GLN A 128 26.70 -28.34 -5.49
N CYS A 129 25.93 -29.02 -6.34
CA CYS A 129 26.24 -30.34 -6.88
C CYS A 129 27.50 -30.31 -7.75
N ALA A 130 28.17 -31.45 -7.93
CA ALA A 130 29.45 -31.50 -8.63
C ALA A 130 29.40 -31.06 -10.11
N TYR A 131 28.23 -31.17 -10.75
CA TYR A 131 28.00 -30.68 -12.13
C TYR A 131 27.47 -29.24 -12.20
N GLY A 132 27.25 -28.57 -11.06
CA GLY A 132 26.95 -27.14 -10.99
C GLY A 132 25.55 -26.75 -10.49
N ALA A 133 24.60 -27.70 -10.37
CA ALA A 133 23.25 -27.43 -9.86
C ALA A 133 23.22 -27.00 -8.39
N CYS A 134 22.15 -26.31 -7.99
CA CYS A 134 21.99 -25.78 -6.65
C CYS A 134 20.82 -26.45 -5.94
N VAL A 135 21.12 -27.23 -4.90
CA VAL A 135 20.14 -27.86 -4.03
C VAL A 135 20.20 -27.24 -2.63
N ASP A 136 19.24 -27.54 -1.77
CA ASP A 136 19.19 -26.98 -0.42
C ASP A 136 20.49 -27.23 0.37
N ALA A 137 20.91 -26.28 1.21
CA ALA A 137 22.13 -26.43 2.03
C ALA A 137 22.14 -27.62 3.01
N GLY A 138 21.00 -28.29 3.19
CA GLY A 138 20.86 -29.52 3.98
C GLY A 138 20.91 -30.81 3.16
N ALA A 139 21.15 -30.73 1.85
CA ALA A 139 21.29 -31.89 0.98
C ALA A 139 22.55 -32.71 1.29
N GLU A 140 23.61 -32.08 1.82
CA GLU A 140 24.84 -32.80 2.14
C GLU A 140 24.60 -33.90 3.20
N CYS A 141 24.69 -35.16 2.78
CA CYS A 141 24.81 -36.33 3.65
C CYS A 141 23.59 -36.60 4.53
N ASN A 142 22.40 -36.34 3.98
CA ASN A 142 21.11 -36.58 4.59
C ASN A 142 20.49 -37.96 4.20
N ASN A 143 21.17 -38.75 3.36
CA ASN A 143 20.76 -40.02 2.74
C ASN A 143 19.58 -39.92 1.78
N LEU A 144 19.36 -38.74 1.21
CA LEU A 144 18.44 -38.49 0.11
C LEU A 144 19.28 -38.12 -1.13
N GLN A 145 18.73 -38.36 -2.32
CA GLN A 145 19.39 -37.99 -3.57
C GLN A 145 18.67 -36.75 -4.11
N GLU A 146 19.21 -35.58 -3.80
CA GLU A 146 18.75 -34.28 -4.26
C GLU A 146 19.60 -33.78 -5.42
N CYS A 147 20.89 -34.12 -5.45
CA CYS A 147 21.69 -33.94 -6.66
C CYS A 147 21.39 -35.06 -7.67
N ALA A 148 21.13 -34.69 -8.93
CA ALA A 148 20.95 -35.66 -10.01
C ALA A 148 22.11 -36.68 -10.14
N ASP A 149 23.35 -36.26 -9.84
CA ASP A 149 24.56 -37.10 -9.83
C ASP A 149 24.90 -37.73 -8.48
N ASN A 150 24.04 -37.55 -7.47
CA ASN A 150 24.19 -38.04 -6.10
C ASN A 150 25.48 -37.51 -5.41
N SER A 151 25.96 -36.33 -5.81
CA SER A 151 27.19 -35.71 -5.27
C SER A 151 27.05 -35.17 -3.85
N ASP A 152 25.82 -34.94 -3.41
CA ASP A 152 25.39 -34.66 -2.05
C ASP A 152 25.64 -35.82 -1.07
N GLU A 153 25.62 -37.07 -1.55
CA GLU A 153 25.77 -38.29 -0.73
C GLU A 153 27.10 -39.03 -0.92
N TRP A 154 28.07 -38.45 -1.63
CA TRP A 154 29.37 -39.09 -1.81
C TRP A 154 30.11 -39.26 -0.47
N ASP A 155 30.71 -40.43 -0.25
CA ASP A 155 31.43 -40.75 1.00
C ASP A 155 32.50 -39.72 1.39
N LEU A 156 33.17 -39.13 0.38
CA LEU A 156 34.17 -38.07 0.53
C LEU A 156 33.57 -36.70 0.89
N VAL A 157 32.30 -36.47 0.54
CA VAL A 157 31.53 -35.28 0.96
C VAL A 157 31.00 -35.47 2.38
N CYS A 158 30.66 -36.71 2.74
CA CYS A 158 30.10 -37.09 4.04
C CYS A 158 31.10 -37.45 5.13
N ASN A 159 32.41 -37.37 4.83
CA ASN A 159 33.47 -37.81 5.74
C ASN A 159 33.22 -39.22 6.32
N LYS A 160 32.58 -40.10 5.54
CA LYS A 160 32.38 -41.51 5.92
C LYS A 160 33.69 -42.25 5.62
N THR A 161 34.73 -42.02 6.43
CA THR A 161 35.87 -42.94 6.44
C THR A 161 35.37 -44.30 6.91
N SER A 162 35.33 -45.25 5.98
CA SER A 162 34.99 -46.65 6.18
C SER A 162 35.44 -47.17 7.55
N SER A 163 34.49 -47.43 8.43
CA SER A 163 34.68 -48.43 9.49
C SER A 163 33.44 -49.30 9.58
N THR A 164 33.49 -50.39 8.82
CA THR A 164 32.73 -51.59 9.11
C THR A 164 33.16 -52.08 10.49
N THR A 165 32.32 -52.00 11.52
CA THR A 165 32.42 -52.95 12.65
C THR A 165 31.08 -53.12 13.36
N THR A 166 30.56 -54.34 13.23
CA THR A 166 29.50 -54.98 14.00
C THR A 166 29.72 -54.84 15.51
N SER A 167 28.67 -54.50 16.28
CA SER A 167 28.45 -55.10 17.61
C SER A 167 27.05 -54.80 18.16
N THR A 168 26.32 -55.89 18.40
CA THR A 168 25.13 -56.03 19.24
C THR A 168 25.43 -55.70 20.70
N THR A 169 24.52 -54.99 21.39
CA THR A 169 23.98 -55.38 22.72
C THR A 169 22.76 -54.54 23.10
N THR A 170 21.73 -55.22 23.60
CA THR A 170 20.44 -54.75 24.15
C THR A 170 20.55 -54.14 25.55
N GLU A 171 19.75 -53.10 25.90
CA GLU A 171 18.94 -53.04 27.15
C GLU A 171 18.10 -51.74 27.33
N LYS A 172 16.85 -51.92 27.82
CA LYS A 172 15.93 -51.02 28.57
C LYS A 172 15.28 -49.81 27.89
N THR A 173 13.98 -49.97 27.62
CA THR A 173 13.00 -48.91 27.31
C THR A 173 12.83 -47.94 28.49
N ARG A 174 13.55 -46.80 28.44
CA ARG A 174 13.14 -45.56 29.12
C ARG A 174 12.15 -44.84 28.20
N SER A 175 10.94 -44.55 28.66
CA SER A 175 9.97 -43.71 27.96
C SER A 175 10.56 -42.32 27.82
N SER A 176 11.17 -42.07 26.67
CA SER A 176 11.99 -40.90 26.38
C SER A 176 11.38 -40.12 25.23
N CYS A 177 11.48 -38.79 25.30
CA CYS A 177 10.87 -37.90 24.32
C CYS A 177 11.84 -37.70 23.16
N ILE A 178 11.40 -38.03 21.95
CA ILE A 178 12.17 -37.78 20.73
C ILE A 178 11.81 -36.39 20.23
N LEU A 179 12.80 -35.51 20.07
CA LEU A 179 12.57 -34.18 19.52
C LEU A 179 12.20 -34.27 18.02
N PRO A 180 11.18 -33.54 17.56
CA PRO A 180 10.79 -33.55 16.15
C PRO A 180 11.86 -32.89 15.25
N ASP A 181 11.67 -32.98 13.95
CA ASP A 181 12.41 -32.13 13.00
C ASP A 181 11.83 -30.69 13.04
N HIS A 182 12.60 -29.70 12.60
CA HIS A 182 12.07 -28.33 12.50
C HIS A 182 10.90 -28.27 11.51
N PRO A 183 9.82 -27.51 11.82
CA PRO A 183 8.68 -27.41 10.94
C PRO A 183 9.03 -26.54 9.73
N LYS A 184 8.32 -26.71 8.62
CA LYS A 184 8.46 -25.84 7.45
C LYS A 184 8.25 -24.38 7.88
N PHE A 185 9.18 -23.51 7.52
CA PHE A 185 9.16 -22.06 7.82
C PHE A 185 9.24 -21.66 9.30
N GLY A 186 9.76 -22.53 10.17
CA GLY A 186 9.97 -22.21 11.57
C GLY A 186 11.09 -23.01 12.23
N LEU A 187 11.41 -22.63 13.47
CA LEU A 187 12.45 -23.23 14.30
C LEU A 187 11.88 -23.58 15.67
N TYR A 188 12.13 -24.82 16.07
CA TYR A 188 11.88 -25.29 17.42
C TYR A 188 13.06 -24.95 18.33
N SER A 189 12.74 -24.65 19.58
CA SER A 189 13.70 -24.36 20.64
C SER A 189 13.26 -25.04 21.94
N LEU A 190 14.22 -25.39 22.78
CA LEU A 190 13.95 -25.92 24.11
C LEU A 190 13.85 -24.74 25.08
N ALA A 191 12.79 -24.73 25.90
CA ALA A 191 12.55 -23.61 26.83
C ALA A 191 13.61 -23.51 27.94
N ASP A 192 14.40 -24.57 28.16
CA ASP A 192 15.52 -24.61 29.10
C ASP A 192 16.82 -23.97 28.55
N GLY A 193 16.81 -23.51 27.29
CA GLY A 193 17.94 -22.87 26.62
C GLY A 193 19.02 -23.84 26.14
N THR A 194 18.79 -25.15 26.24
CA THR A 194 19.72 -26.16 25.72
C THR A 194 19.68 -26.21 24.19
N LYS A 195 20.79 -26.66 23.57
CA LYS A 195 20.90 -26.72 22.12
C LYS A 195 19.89 -27.71 21.56
N TYR A 196 18.97 -27.22 20.72
CA TYR A 196 18.02 -28.07 20.01
C TYR A 196 18.78 -28.95 18.99
N VAL A 197 18.61 -30.26 19.11
CA VAL A 197 19.14 -31.24 18.16
C VAL A 197 17.98 -32.12 17.71
N PRO A 198 17.56 -32.04 16.43
CA PRO A 198 16.48 -32.87 15.88
C PRO A 198 16.73 -34.35 16.16
N ARG A 199 15.65 -35.10 16.44
CA ARG A 199 15.66 -36.55 16.71
C ARG A 199 16.49 -37.00 17.92
N SER A 200 16.99 -36.05 18.72
CA SER A 200 17.64 -36.39 19.98
C SER A 200 16.64 -36.90 21.01
N VAL A 201 17.10 -37.84 21.83
CA VAL A 201 16.33 -38.47 22.88
C VAL A 201 16.54 -37.70 24.18
N GLN A 202 15.46 -37.21 24.78
CA GLN A 202 15.49 -36.46 26.03
C GLN A 202 14.87 -37.27 27.17
N GLU A 203 15.55 -37.27 28.32
CA GLU A 203 15.12 -37.97 29.53
C GLU A 203 14.23 -37.05 30.39
N ASN A 204 12.90 -37.26 30.32
CA ASN A 204 11.83 -36.55 31.06
C ASN A 204 11.39 -35.16 30.52
N LEU A 205 10.45 -34.50 31.22
CA LEU A 205 9.62 -33.35 30.79
C LEU A 205 10.38 -32.32 29.93
N VAL A 206 10.11 -32.34 28.62
CA VAL A 206 10.64 -31.37 27.67
C VAL A 206 9.57 -30.33 27.33
N VAL A 207 9.93 -29.06 27.30
CA VAL A 207 9.07 -27.98 26.79
C VAL A 207 9.65 -27.45 25.49
N LEU A 208 8.86 -27.51 24.43
CA LEU A 208 9.18 -27.14 23.06
C LEU A 208 8.49 -25.82 22.71
N SER A 209 9.24 -24.82 22.27
CA SER A 209 8.72 -23.55 21.77
C SER A 209 8.99 -23.38 20.28
N LEU A 210 7.99 -22.92 19.52
CA LEU A 210 8.12 -22.63 18.09
C LEU A 210 8.30 -21.13 17.81
N THR A 211 9.25 -20.79 16.94
CA THR A 211 9.41 -19.46 16.35
C THR A 211 9.31 -19.55 14.83
N CYS A 212 8.42 -18.77 14.21
CA CYS A 212 8.26 -18.76 12.75
C CYS A 212 9.14 -17.70 12.08
N TYR A 213 9.46 -17.89 10.80
CA TYR A 213 10.12 -16.87 9.98
C TYR A 213 9.17 -15.69 9.68
N PRO A 214 9.70 -14.50 9.29
CA PRO A 214 8.87 -13.36 8.91
C PRO A 214 7.85 -13.71 7.82
N GLY A 215 6.58 -13.30 7.97
CA GLY A 215 5.49 -13.63 7.05
C GLY A 215 4.77 -14.96 7.37
N PHE A 216 5.15 -15.63 8.46
CA PHE A 216 4.50 -16.84 8.94
C PHE A 216 4.07 -16.68 10.40
N LYS A 217 2.97 -17.34 10.77
CA LYS A 217 2.39 -17.31 12.12
C LYS A 217 2.24 -18.71 12.68
N VAL A 218 2.44 -18.83 13.99
CA VAL A 218 2.31 -20.10 14.71
C VAL A 218 0.84 -20.52 14.72
N VAL A 219 0.56 -21.73 14.25
CA VAL A 219 -0.73 -22.41 14.36
C VAL A 219 -0.60 -23.54 15.39
N GLY A 220 -1.51 -23.56 16.36
CA GLY A 220 -1.48 -24.47 17.51
C GLY A 220 -0.93 -23.81 18.80
N ILE A 221 -0.59 -24.64 19.79
CA ILE A 221 -0.09 -24.15 21.08
C ILE A 221 1.40 -23.83 20.94
N ALA A 222 1.78 -22.55 21.03
CA ALA A 222 3.14 -22.09 20.78
C ALA A 222 4.22 -22.73 21.67
N ALA A 223 3.84 -23.21 22.86
CA ALA A 223 4.68 -24.00 23.74
C ALA A 223 3.95 -25.30 24.13
N THR A 224 4.45 -26.43 23.64
CA THR A 224 3.93 -27.77 23.99
C THR A 224 4.97 -28.54 24.79
N TYR A 225 4.56 -29.57 25.51
CA TYR A 225 5.48 -30.36 26.33
C TYR A 225 5.30 -31.85 26.10
N CYS A 226 6.39 -32.59 26.27
CA CYS A 226 6.41 -34.03 26.17
C CYS A 226 6.58 -34.65 27.57
N LEU A 227 5.71 -35.60 27.90
CA LEU A 227 5.75 -36.35 29.16
C LEU A 227 5.68 -37.84 28.84
N GLU A 228 6.62 -38.63 29.38
CA GLU A 228 6.66 -40.10 29.20
C GLU A 228 6.64 -40.56 27.72
N GLY A 229 7.17 -39.75 26.81
CA GLY A 229 7.26 -40.07 25.37
C GLY A 229 6.05 -39.63 24.54
N THR A 230 5.07 -38.94 25.11
CA THR A 230 3.91 -38.39 24.39
C THR A 230 3.85 -36.87 24.49
N TRP A 231 3.55 -36.21 23.36
CA TRP A 231 3.30 -34.77 23.31
C TRP A 231 1.89 -34.46 23.78
N PHE A 232 1.74 -33.39 24.56
CA PHE A 232 0.45 -32.99 25.14
C PHE A 232 -0.59 -32.55 24.09
N SER A 233 -0.13 -31.96 23.00
CA SER A 233 -0.96 -31.50 21.87
C SER A 233 -0.29 -31.85 20.56
N ASP A 234 -1.02 -31.69 19.46
CA ASP A 234 -0.41 -31.64 18.13
C ASP A 234 0.73 -30.61 18.12
N LEU A 235 1.78 -30.94 17.38
CA LEU A 235 2.96 -30.08 17.27
C LEU A 235 2.56 -28.80 16.53
N PRO A 236 2.89 -27.61 17.07
CA PRO A 236 2.59 -26.36 16.40
C PRO A 236 3.41 -26.25 15.11
N TYR A 237 2.87 -25.59 14.10
CA TYR A 237 3.55 -25.36 12.82
C TYR A 237 3.41 -23.90 12.39
N CYS A 238 4.15 -23.52 11.35
CA CYS A 238 4.11 -22.17 10.80
C CYS A 238 3.29 -22.14 9.52
N ALA A 239 2.21 -21.35 9.51
CA ALA A 239 1.39 -21.11 8.33
C ALA A 239 1.73 -19.75 7.71
N ARG A 240 1.68 -19.65 6.39
CA ARG A 240 1.85 -18.38 5.67
C ARG A 240 0.72 -17.44 6.06
N THR A 241 0.98 -16.13 6.10
CA THR A 241 -0.04 -15.13 6.41
C THR A 241 -0.34 -14.20 5.25
N CYS A 242 -1.59 -13.76 5.18
CA CYS A 242 -2.01 -12.62 4.38
C CYS A 242 -2.09 -11.38 5.26
N LYS A 243 -1.51 -10.29 4.77
CA LYS A 243 -1.62 -8.98 5.42
C LYS A 243 -2.96 -8.34 5.07
N LEU A 244 -3.67 -7.87 6.07
CA LEU A 244 -4.96 -7.22 5.93
C LEU A 244 -4.80 -5.73 6.26
N ASP A 245 -4.75 -4.89 5.23
CA ASP A 245 -4.55 -3.45 5.42
C ASP A 245 -5.81 -2.81 6.02
N ALA A 246 -5.60 -2.04 7.08
CA ALA A 246 -6.67 -1.30 7.72
C ALA A 246 -7.31 -0.33 6.71
N SER A 247 -8.61 -0.49 6.50
CA SER A 247 -9.38 0.36 5.59
C SER A 247 -10.30 1.29 6.39
N PRO A 248 -10.39 2.59 6.05
CA PRO A 248 -11.35 3.50 6.66
C PRO A 248 -12.80 3.20 6.22
N SER A 249 -12.99 2.50 5.10
CA SER A 249 -14.30 2.23 4.51
C SER A 249 -14.85 0.84 4.84
N ILE A 250 -13.98 -0.10 5.21
CA ILE A 250 -14.31 -1.52 5.40
C ILE A 250 -13.97 -1.96 6.82
N GLU A 251 -14.81 -2.83 7.36
CA GLU A 251 -14.57 -3.64 8.54
C GLU A 251 -14.49 -5.11 8.10
N TYR A 252 -13.54 -5.84 8.66
CA TYR A 252 -13.26 -7.22 8.26
C TYR A 252 -13.62 -8.16 9.41
N ILE A 253 -14.52 -9.11 9.12
CA ILE A 253 -14.99 -10.10 10.07
C ILE A 253 -14.45 -11.46 9.63
N CYS A 254 -13.65 -12.10 10.48
CA CYS A 254 -13.02 -13.37 10.20
C CYS A 254 -13.89 -14.51 10.74
N PHE A 255 -14.06 -15.57 9.96
CA PHE A 255 -14.71 -16.79 10.43
C PHE A 255 -13.76 -17.63 11.29
N THR A 256 -14.34 -18.35 12.24
CA THR A 256 -13.63 -19.34 13.05
C THR A 256 -14.06 -20.75 12.66
N GLU A 257 -13.24 -21.75 12.99
CA GLU A 257 -13.50 -23.16 12.69
C GLU A 257 -14.81 -23.70 13.29
N ASN A 258 -15.36 -23.03 14.32
CA ASN A 258 -16.60 -23.39 15.01
C ASN A 258 -17.84 -22.62 14.50
N ASP A 259 -17.84 -22.16 13.25
CA ASP A 259 -18.94 -21.39 12.65
C ASP A 259 -19.22 -20.04 13.39
N GLY A 260 -18.24 -19.57 14.16
CA GLY A 260 -18.27 -18.29 14.86
C GLY A 260 -17.58 -17.19 14.07
N THR A 261 -17.71 -15.95 14.53
CA THR A 261 -17.04 -14.78 13.93
C THR A 261 -16.19 -14.04 14.95
N ARG A 262 -15.09 -13.43 14.49
CA ARG A 262 -14.21 -12.59 15.30
C ARG A 262 -13.69 -11.40 14.49
N PRO A 263 -13.23 -10.31 15.14
CA PRO A 263 -12.44 -9.29 14.46
C PRO A 263 -11.19 -9.92 13.83
N CYS A 264 -10.88 -9.51 12.60
CA CYS A 264 -9.63 -9.90 11.97
C CYS A 264 -8.43 -9.18 12.57
N GLU A 265 -7.29 -9.86 12.58
CA GLU A 265 -5.98 -9.32 12.92
C GLU A 265 -5.28 -8.78 11.66
N GLU A 266 -4.16 -8.06 11.85
CA GLU A 266 -3.37 -7.52 10.73
C GLU A 266 -2.77 -8.63 9.85
N TYR A 267 -2.44 -9.79 10.44
CA TYR A 267 -1.89 -10.95 9.75
C TYR A 267 -2.72 -12.19 10.06
N GLU A 268 -3.45 -12.65 9.05
CA GLU A 268 -4.30 -13.83 9.11
C GLU A 268 -3.65 -15.01 8.39
N VAL A 269 -3.84 -16.22 8.92
CA VAL A 269 -3.24 -17.44 8.36
C VAL A 269 -3.93 -17.84 7.05
N GLU A 270 -3.23 -18.62 6.23
CA GLU A 270 -3.77 -19.26 5.03
C GLU A 270 -5.10 -19.98 5.30
N ASP A 271 -5.97 -20.02 4.29
CA ASP A 271 -7.34 -20.53 4.33
C ASP A 271 -8.33 -19.74 5.22
N THR A 272 -7.88 -18.66 5.89
CA THR A 272 -8.80 -17.78 6.63
C THR A 272 -9.83 -17.15 5.68
N VAL A 273 -11.11 -17.32 6.00
CA VAL A 273 -12.23 -16.68 5.29
C VAL A 273 -12.64 -15.42 6.02
N VAL A 274 -12.74 -14.32 5.26
CA VAL A 274 -13.10 -12.99 5.75
C VAL A 274 -14.36 -12.52 5.04
N GLN A 275 -15.32 -12.03 5.83
CA GLN A 275 -16.46 -11.26 5.35
C GLN A 275 -16.15 -9.77 5.48
N PRO A 276 -15.88 -9.07 4.37
CA PRO A 276 -15.80 -7.62 4.40
C PRO A 276 -17.20 -7.00 4.53
N GLN A 277 -17.32 -5.99 5.39
CA GLN A 277 -18.53 -5.19 5.57
C GLN A 277 -18.18 -3.72 5.42
N CYS A 278 -19.01 -2.96 4.70
CA CYS A 278 -18.83 -1.51 4.65
C CYS A 278 -19.15 -0.89 6.01
N ARG A 279 -18.40 0.13 6.41
CA ARG A 279 -18.66 0.89 7.64
C ARG A 279 -19.87 1.80 7.48
N GLU A 280 -21.05 1.19 7.59
CA GLU A 280 -22.32 1.91 7.59
C GLU A 280 -22.42 2.88 8.78
N PRO A 281 -23.13 4.02 8.66
CA PRO A 281 -23.87 4.49 7.48
C PRO A 281 -23.05 5.37 6.53
N ASN A 282 -21.73 5.50 6.75
CA ASN A 282 -20.89 6.45 5.99
C ASN A 282 -20.29 5.84 4.72
N TYR A 283 -20.26 4.51 4.63
CA TYR A 283 -19.83 3.77 3.45
C TYR A 283 -20.83 2.67 3.15
N TYR A 284 -21.06 2.39 1.87
CA TYR A 284 -21.99 1.37 1.40
C TYR A 284 -21.46 0.67 0.15
N SER A 285 -22.05 -0.48 -0.19
CA SER A 285 -21.85 -1.15 -1.46
C SER A 285 -23.22 -1.44 -2.06
N ILE A 286 -23.37 -1.24 -3.36
CA ILE A 286 -24.63 -1.54 -4.09
C ILE A 286 -24.82 -3.06 -4.20
N ASN A 287 -23.71 -3.79 -4.31
CA ASN A 287 -23.69 -5.25 -4.40
C ASN A 287 -23.14 -5.84 -3.11
N ASP A 288 -23.51 -7.09 -2.81
CA ASP A 288 -22.87 -7.83 -1.72
C ASP A 288 -21.36 -7.93 -1.99
N LEU A 289 -20.57 -7.62 -0.97
CA LEU A 289 -19.12 -7.74 -1.07
C LEU A 289 -18.73 -9.23 -1.10
N PRO A 290 -17.84 -9.65 -2.01
CA PRO A 290 -17.40 -11.03 -2.05
C PRO A 290 -16.61 -11.37 -0.77
N TYR A 291 -16.71 -12.62 -0.32
CA TYR A 291 -15.82 -13.13 0.71
C TYR A 291 -14.37 -13.10 0.21
N MET A 292 -13.45 -12.84 1.14
CA MET A 292 -12.01 -12.90 0.87
C MET A 292 -11.46 -14.17 1.52
N VAL A 293 -10.58 -14.86 0.80
CA VAL A 293 -9.87 -16.05 1.30
C VAL A 293 -8.38 -15.79 1.16
N CYS A 294 -7.62 -16.09 2.21
CA CYS A 294 -6.17 -16.00 2.18
C CYS A 294 -5.59 -17.20 1.42
N LEU A 295 -5.01 -16.96 0.26
CA LEU A 295 -4.41 -17.99 -0.61
C LEU A 295 -2.99 -17.54 -0.97
N ASP A 296 -1.99 -18.38 -0.67
CA ASP A 296 -0.59 -18.12 -1.03
C ASP A 296 0.00 -16.79 -0.51
N GLY A 297 -0.58 -16.20 0.54
CA GLY A 297 -0.16 -14.92 1.10
C GLY A 297 -0.83 -13.70 0.44
N GLN A 298 -1.83 -13.91 -0.43
CA GLN A 298 -2.65 -12.86 -1.02
C GLN A 298 -4.15 -13.12 -0.79
N TRP A 299 -4.95 -12.04 -0.78
CA TRP A 299 -6.40 -12.14 -0.66
C TRP A 299 -7.04 -12.40 -2.04
N SER A 300 -7.97 -13.35 -2.10
CA SER A 300 -8.68 -13.74 -3.33
C SER A 300 -9.51 -12.63 -3.98
N SER A 301 -9.90 -11.60 -3.22
CA SER A 301 -10.67 -10.46 -3.71
C SER A 301 -10.31 -9.18 -2.98
N GLN A 302 -10.58 -8.03 -3.63
CA GLN A 302 -10.40 -6.70 -3.07
C GLN A 302 -11.76 -6.00 -2.97
N PRO A 303 -12.39 -5.99 -1.78
CA PRO A 303 -13.68 -5.32 -1.59
C PRO A 303 -13.52 -3.80 -1.72
N LYS A 304 -14.54 -3.14 -2.28
CA LYS A 304 -14.60 -1.69 -2.40
C LYS A 304 -15.94 -1.18 -1.89
N CYS A 305 -15.88 -0.22 -0.97
CA CYS A 305 -17.05 0.50 -0.48
C CYS A 305 -17.03 1.92 -1.00
N GLU A 306 -18.21 2.43 -1.37
CA GLU A 306 -18.40 3.81 -1.80
C GLU A 306 -18.80 4.69 -0.62
N PRO A 307 -18.27 5.91 -0.52
CA PRO A 307 -18.65 6.83 0.54
C PRO A 307 -20.07 7.37 0.31
N GLU A 308 -20.87 7.42 1.38
CA GLU A 308 -22.18 8.06 1.36
C GLU A 308 -22.02 9.59 1.36
N CYS A 309 -22.24 10.19 0.18
CA CYS A 309 -22.10 11.63 -0.03
C CYS A 309 -23.43 12.38 0.10
N GLY A 310 -23.35 13.68 0.37
CA GLY A 310 -24.48 14.61 0.23
C GLY A 310 -25.64 14.37 1.20
N THR A 311 -25.43 13.64 2.29
CA THR A 311 -26.47 13.40 3.30
C THR A 311 -26.33 14.37 4.47
N LEU A 312 -27.44 14.89 4.97
CA LEU A 312 -27.46 15.75 6.16
C LEU A 312 -27.39 14.90 7.43
N THR A 313 -26.86 15.47 8.51
CA THR A 313 -26.95 14.84 9.84
C THR A 313 -28.42 14.79 10.29
N PRO A 314 -28.94 13.66 10.80
CA PRO A 314 -30.30 13.58 11.35
C PRO A 314 -30.50 14.61 12.46
N ARG A 315 -31.53 15.46 12.35
CA ARG A 315 -31.82 16.50 13.34
C ARG A 315 -32.57 15.93 14.54
N ALA A 316 -31.95 15.99 15.72
CA ALA A 316 -32.69 16.08 16.98
C ALA A 316 -32.88 17.57 17.30
N THR A 317 -34.06 18.12 17.02
CA THR A 317 -34.33 19.56 17.13
C THR A 317 -34.40 20.07 18.58
N PRO A 318 -33.75 21.18 18.94
CA PRO A 318 -34.29 22.15 19.88
C PRO A 318 -35.15 23.19 19.13
N LEU A 319 -36.35 23.46 19.65
CA LEU A 319 -37.39 24.30 19.05
C LEU A 319 -37.13 25.82 19.29
N VAL A 320 -36.67 26.63 18.32
CA VAL A 320 -36.94 28.09 18.27
C VAL A 320 -36.87 28.68 16.84
N LEU A 321 -37.80 29.60 16.52
CA LEU A 321 -38.04 30.28 15.23
C LEU A 321 -37.20 31.58 15.03
N GLY A 322 -36.79 31.88 13.79
CA GLY A 322 -36.48 33.26 13.34
C GLY A 322 -35.20 33.49 12.52
N GLY A 323 -34.32 32.50 12.43
CA GLY A 323 -33.01 32.60 11.78
C GLY A 323 -32.08 31.68 12.54
N ARG A 324 -32.03 30.41 12.13
CA ARG A 324 -31.46 29.37 12.99
C ARG A 324 -29.94 29.37 12.91
N MET A 325 -29.30 29.22 14.08
CA MET A 325 -27.91 28.78 14.14
C MET A 325 -27.80 27.44 13.38
N ALA A 326 -26.71 27.22 12.66
CA ALA A 326 -26.49 25.92 12.03
C ALA A 326 -26.53 24.86 13.13
N ASP A 327 -27.45 23.91 13.01
CA ASP A 327 -27.43 22.73 13.88
C ASP A 327 -26.10 22.01 13.63
N PHE A 328 -25.46 21.49 14.67
CA PHE A 328 -24.17 20.83 14.52
C PHE A 328 -24.26 19.71 13.45
N GLY A 329 -23.42 19.79 12.40
CA GLY A 329 -23.47 18.85 11.28
C GLY A 329 -24.59 19.10 10.26
N GLU A 330 -25.21 20.28 10.22
CA GLU A 330 -26.19 20.60 9.18
C GLU A 330 -25.59 20.53 7.77
N VAL A 331 -24.36 21.02 7.60
CA VAL A 331 -23.64 21.00 6.33
C VAL A 331 -22.33 20.23 6.55
N PRO A 332 -22.36 18.89 6.61
CA PRO A 332 -21.25 18.07 7.09
C PRO A 332 -20.04 18.05 6.15
N TRP A 333 -20.22 18.51 4.91
CA TRP A 333 -19.14 18.69 3.93
C TRP A 333 -18.47 20.06 4.00
N HIS A 334 -18.97 20.99 4.80
CA HIS A 334 -18.35 22.31 4.92
C HIS A 334 -16.99 22.19 5.61
N ALA A 335 -15.99 22.85 5.04
CA ALA A 335 -14.63 22.91 5.56
C ALA A 335 -14.16 24.36 5.63
N GLY A 336 -13.28 24.65 6.59
CA GLY A 336 -12.56 25.91 6.67
C GLY A 336 -11.13 25.77 6.16
N ILE A 337 -10.71 26.73 5.34
CA ILE A 337 -9.32 26.93 4.94
C ILE A 337 -8.71 27.97 5.86
N TYR A 338 -7.59 27.60 6.47
CA TYR A 338 -6.84 28.41 7.43
C TYR A 338 -5.45 28.68 6.89
N ILE A 339 -4.96 29.90 7.10
CA ILE A 339 -3.57 30.26 6.80
C ILE A 339 -2.75 30.26 8.10
N LYS A 340 -1.55 29.69 8.01
CA LYS A 340 -0.51 29.66 9.04
C LYS A 340 0.38 30.88 8.83
N TRP A 341 0.57 31.70 9.87
CA TRP A 341 1.55 32.79 9.82
C TRP A 341 2.89 32.29 10.32
N ASP A 342 3.93 32.48 9.51
CA ASP A 342 5.31 32.11 9.82
C ASP A 342 5.72 32.50 11.26
N ASN A 343 6.22 31.51 12.00
CA ASN A 343 6.88 31.66 13.31
C ASN A 343 6.13 32.48 14.38
N SER A 344 4.82 32.60 14.28
CA SER A 344 4.00 33.18 15.35
C SER A 344 3.35 32.06 16.17
N PRO A 345 3.32 32.15 17.52
CA PRO A 345 2.53 31.25 18.36
C PRO A 345 1.02 31.48 18.23
N LYS A 346 0.57 32.12 17.14
CA LYS A 346 -0.82 32.45 16.89
C LYS A 346 -1.46 31.30 16.11
N ASN A 347 -2.63 30.92 16.57
CA ASN A 347 -3.44 29.91 15.91
C ASN A 347 -3.72 30.30 14.44
N PRO A 348 -3.80 29.32 13.53
CA PRO A 348 -4.21 29.56 12.16
C PRO A 348 -5.51 30.35 12.10
N THR A 349 -5.65 31.28 11.15
CA THR A 349 -6.89 32.03 11.01
C THR A 349 -7.63 31.61 9.74
N GLN A 350 -8.95 31.49 9.85
CA GLN A 350 -9.81 31.16 8.73
C GLN A 350 -9.80 32.29 7.69
N ILE A 351 -9.60 31.92 6.43
CA ILE A 351 -9.60 32.85 5.29
C ILE A 351 -10.75 32.56 4.31
N CYS A 352 -11.07 31.28 4.11
CA CYS A 352 -12.03 30.83 3.12
C CYS A 352 -12.78 29.58 3.59
N GLY A 353 -13.93 29.32 2.98
CA GLY A 353 -14.61 28.03 3.03
C GLY A 353 -14.08 27.07 1.97
N ALA A 354 -14.47 25.81 2.10
CA ALA A 354 -14.26 24.76 1.12
C ALA A 354 -15.35 23.70 1.27
N SER A 355 -15.42 22.78 0.31
CA SER A 355 -16.30 21.61 0.35
C SER A 355 -15.49 20.33 0.28
N LEU A 356 -15.67 19.47 1.27
CA LEU A 356 -15.09 18.12 1.31
C LEU A 356 -15.77 17.25 0.25
N VAL A 357 -15.01 16.71 -0.71
CA VAL A 357 -15.55 15.85 -1.80
C VAL A 357 -15.06 14.41 -1.74
N SER A 358 -13.92 14.17 -1.10
CA SER A 358 -13.46 12.86 -0.64
C SER A 358 -12.87 12.99 0.78
N ASP A 359 -12.26 11.94 1.31
CA ASP A 359 -11.57 11.98 2.60
C ASP A 359 -10.29 12.83 2.56
N THR A 360 -9.73 13.05 1.38
CA THR A 360 -8.45 13.74 1.14
C THR A 360 -8.58 14.98 0.26
N VAL A 361 -9.67 15.13 -0.47
CA VAL A 361 -9.84 16.16 -1.50
C VAL A 361 -10.94 17.14 -1.11
N LEU A 362 -10.63 18.42 -1.25
CA LEU A 362 -11.57 19.53 -1.09
C LEU A 362 -11.59 20.42 -2.32
N ILE A 363 -12.74 21.06 -2.55
CA ILE A 363 -12.89 22.10 -3.58
C ILE A 363 -13.12 23.44 -2.90
N SER A 364 -12.37 24.45 -3.32
CA SER A 364 -12.46 25.84 -2.86
C SER A 364 -12.25 26.82 -4.03
N ALA A 365 -12.12 28.11 -3.75
CA ALA A 365 -11.86 29.14 -4.76
C ALA A 365 -10.35 29.38 -4.94
N ALA A 366 -9.91 29.62 -6.17
CA ALA A 366 -8.50 29.86 -6.48
C ALA A 366 -7.97 31.15 -5.83
N HIS A 367 -8.80 32.19 -5.74
CA HIS A 367 -8.41 33.47 -5.13
C HIS A 367 -8.03 33.36 -3.65
N CYS A 368 -8.44 32.28 -2.96
CA CYS A 368 -8.06 32.02 -1.57
C CYS A 368 -6.57 31.66 -1.42
N PHE A 369 -5.95 31.18 -2.50
CA PHE A 369 -4.56 30.71 -2.52
C PHE A 369 -3.67 31.54 -3.43
N TRP A 370 -4.21 32.63 -3.99
CA TRP A 370 -3.55 33.43 -5.02
C TRP A 370 -3.14 34.80 -4.48
N TYR A 371 -1.84 35.02 -4.34
CA TYR A 371 -1.28 36.29 -3.87
C TYR A 371 -0.12 36.70 -4.77
N THR A 372 0.04 38.01 -5.03
CA THR A 372 1.11 38.53 -5.92
C THR A 372 1.20 37.83 -7.29
N GLU A 373 0.04 37.55 -7.91
CA GLU A 373 -0.04 36.89 -9.24
C GLU A 373 0.51 35.46 -9.31
N LYS A 374 0.58 34.76 -8.19
CA LYS A 374 1.02 33.36 -8.10
C LYS A 374 0.26 32.61 -7.00
N ILE A 375 0.33 31.28 -7.05
CA ILE A 375 -0.17 30.41 -5.98
C ILE A 375 0.82 30.43 -4.82
N GLU A 376 0.32 30.61 -3.61
CA GLU A 376 1.11 30.52 -2.38
C GLU A 376 1.39 29.06 -1.99
N PRO A 377 2.53 28.77 -1.32
CA PRO A 377 2.90 27.41 -0.94
C PRO A 377 1.82 26.69 -0.10
N ALA A 378 1.59 25.41 -0.40
CA ALA A 378 0.65 24.55 0.32
C ALA A 378 0.94 24.49 1.83
N GLU A 379 2.22 24.53 2.21
CA GLU A 379 2.70 24.52 3.60
C GLU A 379 2.13 25.66 4.46
N ASN A 380 1.71 26.77 3.82
CA ASN A 380 1.11 27.91 4.50
C ASN A 380 -0.34 27.66 4.92
N TYR A 381 -0.94 26.54 4.52
CA TYR A 381 -2.37 26.29 4.69
C TYR A 381 -2.66 25.04 5.51
N ALA A 382 -3.78 25.10 6.23
CA ALA A 382 -4.37 23.97 6.94
C ALA A 382 -5.88 23.97 6.73
N VAL A 383 -6.48 22.79 6.85
CA VAL A 383 -7.90 22.56 6.64
C VAL A 383 -8.51 22.02 7.92
N ALA A 384 -9.74 22.46 8.22
CA ALA A 384 -10.51 21.90 9.31
C ALA A 384 -11.95 21.59 8.89
N VAL A 385 -12.44 20.42 9.26
CA VAL A 385 -13.79 19.91 8.99
C VAL A 385 -14.53 19.63 10.30
N GLY A 386 -15.88 19.58 10.25
CA GLY A 386 -16.69 19.32 11.44
C GLY A 386 -16.68 20.47 12.46
N LYS A 387 -16.43 21.70 11.99
CA LYS A 387 -16.37 22.91 12.83
C LYS A 387 -17.67 23.69 12.78
N LEU A 388 -18.09 24.20 13.94
CA LEU A 388 -19.16 25.19 14.04
C LEU A 388 -18.58 26.59 14.26
N HIS A 389 -17.45 26.69 14.95
CA HIS A 389 -16.83 27.97 15.30
C HIS A 389 -15.69 28.30 14.36
N ARG A 390 -15.54 29.59 14.05
CA ARG A 390 -14.51 30.09 13.13
C ARG A 390 -13.09 29.85 13.68
N ASP A 391 -12.91 29.95 14.99
CA ASP A 391 -11.61 29.81 15.63
C ASP A 391 -11.06 28.39 15.53
N TRP A 392 -9.75 28.28 15.26
CA TRP A 392 -9.06 27.00 15.04
C TRP A 392 -9.22 26.02 16.21
N ASP A 393 -8.99 26.47 17.46
CA ASP A 393 -9.00 25.63 18.67
C ASP A 393 -10.22 25.89 19.57
N HIS A 394 -11.39 26.19 19.00
CA HIS A 394 -12.57 26.47 19.81
C HIS A 394 -12.95 25.25 20.68
N PRO A 395 -13.10 25.37 22.01
CA PRO A 395 -13.31 24.22 22.91
C PRO A 395 -14.55 23.39 22.57
N SER A 396 -15.61 24.02 22.06
CA SER A 396 -16.85 23.35 21.67
C SER A 396 -16.70 22.46 20.43
N ASP A 397 -15.66 22.68 19.62
CA ASP A 397 -15.42 21.94 18.39
C ASP A 397 -14.41 20.80 18.60
N MET A 398 -13.56 20.84 19.64
CA MET A 398 -12.46 19.89 19.88
C MET A 398 -12.88 18.42 19.94
N GLY A 399 -14.12 18.11 20.33
CA GLY A 399 -14.64 16.73 20.36
C GLY A 399 -15.09 16.19 19.01
N TYR A 400 -15.14 17.04 17.98
CA TYR A 400 -15.76 16.74 16.70
C TYR A 400 -14.88 17.13 15.51
N GLN A 401 -14.13 18.22 15.61
CA GLN A 401 -13.32 18.71 14.51
C GLN A 401 -12.22 17.71 14.15
N GLN A 402 -11.89 17.68 12.86
CA GLN A 402 -10.68 17.06 12.37
C GLN A 402 -9.91 18.11 11.58
N THR A 403 -8.60 18.13 11.75
CA THR A 403 -7.69 19.08 11.11
C THR A 403 -6.63 18.34 10.33
N SER A 404 -6.18 18.93 9.22
CA SER A 404 -5.15 18.34 8.36
C SER A 404 -4.37 19.45 7.67
N ASP A 405 -3.07 19.25 7.47
CA ASP A 405 -2.24 20.17 6.69
C ASP A 405 -2.53 20.01 5.20
N VAL A 406 -2.30 21.07 4.42
CA VAL A 406 -2.44 20.98 2.96
C VAL A 406 -1.18 20.41 2.33
N GLN A 407 -1.33 19.34 1.55
CA GLN A 407 -0.25 18.71 0.79
C GLN A 407 0.00 19.43 -0.53
N SER A 408 -1.07 19.71 -1.28
CA SER A 408 -0.96 20.35 -2.59
C SER A 408 -2.22 21.13 -2.96
N ILE A 409 -2.06 22.15 -3.79
CA ILE A 409 -3.13 23.03 -4.27
C ILE A 409 -3.02 23.09 -5.80
N TYR A 410 -4.11 22.75 -6.48
CA TYR A 410 -4.21 22.80 -7.93
C TYR A 410 -5.24 23.83 -8.34
N VAL A 411 -4.86 24.76 -9.21
CA VAL A 411 -5.76 25.75 -9.83
C VAL A 411 -5.59 25.68 -11.34
N SER A 412 -6.59 26.17 -12.08
CA SER A 412 -6.51 26.26 -13.54
C SER A 412 -5.32 27.11 -13.97
N HIS A 413 -4.56 26.66 -14.97
CA HIS A 413 -3.45 27.43 -15.54
C HIS A 413 -3.91 28.71 -16.25
N TYR A 414 -5.21 28.85 -16.53
CA TYR A 414 -5.82 30.06 -17.08
C TYR A 414 -6.21 31.09 -16.00
N TYR A 415 -6.18 30.71 -14.72
CA TYR A 415 -6.55 31.62 -13.64
C TYR A 415 -5.53 32.76 -13.49
N ARG A 416 -6.00 34.01 -13.46
CA ARG A 416 -5.16 35.22 -13.34
C ARG A 416 -5.71 36.24 -12.33
N GLY A 417 -6.56 35.80 -11.40
CA GLY A 417 -7.15 36.67 -10.38
C GLY A 417 -7.98 37.81 -10.97
N SER A 418 -7.83 39.02 -10.41
CA SER A 418 -8.56 40.22 -10.83
C SER A 418 -8.26 40.64 -12.27
N SER A 419 -7.10 40.29 -12.82
CA SER A 419 -6.70 40.66 -14.19
C SER A 419 -7.56 39.98 -15.27
N LEU A 420 -8.25 38.88 -14.93
CA LEU A 420 -9.24 38.22 -15.78
C LEU A 420 -10.58 38.06 -15.05
N ASN A 421 -10.94 39.04 -14.22
CA ASN A 421 -12.23 39.11 -13.52
C ASN A 421 -12.62 37.82 -12.78
N TYR A 422 -11.63 37.11 -12.22
CA TYR A 422 -11.83 35.85 -11.50
C TYR A 422 -12.46 34.73 -12.36
N GLN A 423 -12.20 34.71 -13.67
CA GLN A 423 -12.50 33.56 -14.52
C GLN A 423 -11.65 32.34 -14.09
N HIS A 424 -12.23 31.14 -14.11
CA HIS A 424 -11.59 29.91 -13.62
C HIS A 424 -11.23 29.92 -12.13
N ASP A 425 -12.01 30.62 -11.29
CA ASP A 425 -11.80 30.72 -9.84
C ASP A 425 -12.24 29.44 -9.10
N LEU A 426 -11.44 28.39 -9.26
CA LEU A 426 -11.61 27.09 -8.61
C LEU A 426 -10.24 26.50 -8.25
N ALA A 427 -10.15 25.97 -7.03
CA ALA A 427 -9.00 25.26 -6.51
C ALA A 427 -9.39 23.87 -6.02
N VAL A 428 -8.57 22.87 -6.34
CA VAL A 428 -8.59 21.54 -5.73
C VAL A 428 -7.48 21.49 -4.69
N VAL A 429 -7.84 21.14 -3.46
CA VAL A 429 -6.94 21.13 -2.30
C VAL A 429 -6.84 19.69 -1.80
N ILE A 430 -5.62 19.16 -1.76
CA ILE A 430 -5.33 17.81 -1.24
C ILE A 430 -4.69 17.96 0.13
N VAL A 431 -5.21 17.24 1.13
CA VAL A 431 -4.69 17.26 2.50
C VAL A 431 -3.74 16.08 2.79
N THR A 432 -2.86 16.24 3.78
CA THR A 432 -1.83 15.24 4.13
C THR A 432 -2.40 14.04 4.88
N GLN A 433 -3.35 14.27 5.79
CA GLN A 433 -4.04 13.24 6.55
C GLN A 433 -5.50 13.12 6.10
N PRO A 434 -5.98 11.91 5.77
CA PRO A 434 -7.37 11.69 5.36
C PRO A 434 -8.33 11.90 6.53
N PHE A 435 -9.47 12.52 6.25
CA PHE A 435 -10.54 12.73 7.22
C PHE A 435 -11.37 11.45 7.39
N SER A 436 -11.62 11.07 8.64
CA SER A 436 -12.53 9.97 8.96
C SER A 436 -13.97 10.45 8.93
N TYR A 437 -14.82 9.84 8.11
CA TYR A 437 -16.23 10.23 8.06
C TYR A 437 -16.96 9.92 9.37
N ARG A 438 -17.75 10.90 9.80
CA ARG A 438 -18.59 10.89 11.00
C ARG A 438 -19.94 11.52 10.64
N PRO A 439 -21.00 11.42 11.45
CA PRO A 439 -22.29 12.03 11.11
C PRO A 439 -22.19 13.50 10.67
N TYR A 440 -21.31 14.28 11.31
CA TYR A 440 -21.05 15.70 11.06
C TYR A 440 -19.85 15.98 10.12
N ILE A 441 -19.17 14.96 9.59
CA ILE A 441 -18.08 15.06 8.60
C ILE A 441 -18.35 14.06 7.48
N ARG A 442 -18.88 14.54 6.36
CA ARG A 442 -19.24 13.71 5.20
C ARG A 442 -18.95 14.46 3.91
N PRO A 443 -18.64 13.78 2.81
CA PRO A 443 -18.36 14.45 1.55
C PRO A 443 -19.66 14.95 0.90
N ILE A 444 -19.58 16.00 0.10
CA ILE A 444 -20.67 16.42 -0.80
C ILE A 444 -20.62 15.58 -2.08
N CYS A 445 -21.78 15.28 -2.68
CA CYS A 445 -21.80 14.55 -3.94
C CYS A 445 -21.33 15.43 -5.11
N LEU A 446 -20.54 14.83 -6.00
CA LEU A 446 -20.19 15.39 -7.30
C LEU A 446 -20.95 14.64 -8.39
N HIS A 447 -21.55 15.38 -9.33
CA HIS A 447 -22.20 14.77 -10.48
C HIS A 447 -22.00 15.61 -11.73
N PHE A 448 -21.40 14.99 -12.75
CA PHE A 448 -21.09 15.59 -14.03
C PHE A 448 -21.89 14.85 -15.12
N PRO A 449 -23.13 15.27 -15.39
CA PRO A 449 -24.04 14.53 -16.25
C PRO A 449 -23.50 14.44 -17.68
N HIS A 450 -23.75 13.29 -18.33
CA HIS A 450 -23.46 13.11 -19.75
C HIS A 450 -24.58 13.66 -20.65
N ASN A 451 -25.79 13.81 -20.11
CA ASN A 451 -26.97 14.27 -20.83
C ASN A 451 -27.60 15.50 -20.14
N THR A 452 -28.15 16.44 -20.92
CA THR A 452 -28.64 17.73 -20.41
C THR A 452 -29.94 17.65 -19.60
N THR A 453 -30.58 16.48 -19.54
CA THR A 453 -31.85 16.24 -18.84
C THR A 453 -31.68 15.72 -17.41
N GLU A 454 -30.47 15.38 -16.98
CA GLU A 454 -30.20 14.83 -15.65
C GLU A 454 -29.93 15.94 -14.62
N MET A 455 -30.61 15.86 -13.47
CA MET A 455 -30.41 16.76 -12.32
C MET A 455 -30.41 18.25 -12.70
N VAL A 456 -31.41 18.66 -13.49
CA VAL A 456 -31.61 20.04 -13.95
C VAL A 456 -32.05 20.92 -12.79
N ILE A 457 -31.35 22.04 -12.61
CA ILE A 457 -31.69 23.09 -11.65
C ILE A 457 -32.41 24.19 -12.42
N LYS A 458 -33.53 24.65 -11.88
CA LYS A 458 -34.35 25.72 -12.45
C LYS A 458 -34.16 27.01 -11.64
N ASN A 459 -34.43 28.13 -12.29
CA ASN A 459 -34.46 29.43 -11.62
C ASN A 459 -35.43 29.41 -10.44
N GLY A 460 -34.94 29.84 -9.28
CA GLY A 460 -35.68 29.83 -8.03
C GLY A 460 -35.51 28.57 -7.18
N ASP A 461 -34.91 27.49 -7.70
CA ASP A 461 -34.61 26.30 -6.91
C ASP A 461 -33.64 26.67 -5.77
N LEU A 462 -33.94 26.23 -4.56
CA LEU A 462 -33.17 26.59 -3.37
C LEU A 462 -31.99 25.63 -3.18
N GLY A 463 -30.78 26.19 -3.12
CA GLY A 463 -29.57 25.49 -2.73
C GLY A 463 -29.04 25.99 -1.38
N LYS A 464 -28.21 25.18 -0.72
CA LYS A 464 -27.56 25.50 0.55
C LYS A 464 -26.18 26.08 0.34
N VAL A 465 -25.89 27.16 1.07
CA VAL A 465 -24.54 27.72 1.22
C VAL A 465 -24.25 27.88 2.72
N ALA A 466 -22.99 27.66 3.11
CA ALA A 466 -22.53 27.85 4.47
C ALA A 466 -21.22 28.62 4.52
N GLY A 467 -21.03 29.41 5.58
CA GLY A 467 -19.77 30.11 5.83
C GLY A 467 -19.77 30.96 7.10
N TRP A 468 -18.58 31.48 7.44
CA TRP A 468 -18.31 32.35 8.59
C TRP A 468 -18.15 33.81 8.18
N GLY A 469 -18.69 34.20 7.02
CA GLY A 469 -18.59 35.54 6.48
C GLY A 469 -19.31 36.60 7.30
N LEU A 470 -19.26 37.84 6.80
CA LEU A 470 -19.85 39.01 7.46
C LEU A 470 -21.37 38.87 7.64
N THR A 471 -21.86 39.05 8.86
CA THR A 471 -23.30 38.91 9.19
C THR A 471 -24.08 40.23 9.18
N THR A 472 -23.41 41.37 9.08
CA THR A 472 -24.02 42.70 9.18
C THR A 472 -23.42 43.67 8.17
N VAL A 473 -24.25 44.55 7.63
CA VAL A 473 -23.90 45.54 6.57
C VAL A 473 -23.02 46.68 7.11
N HIS A 474 -22.97 46.86 8.43
CA HIS A 474 -22.46 48.07 9.10
C HIS A 474 -21.32 47.84 10.09
N THR A 475 -20.94 46.60 10.38
CA THR A 475 -19.82 46.28 11.27
C THR A 475 -18.96 45.22 10.60
N ASP A 476 -17.63 45.41 10.54
CA ASP A 476 -16.63 44.44 10.04
C ASP A 476 -16.56 43.15 10.91
N SER A 477 -17.64 42.81 11.60
CA SER A 477 -17.75 41.64 12.46
C SER A 477 -18.09 40.41 11.62
N VAL A 478 -17.08 39.60 11.35
CA VAL A 478 -17.22 38.22 10.83
C VAL A 478 -18.03 37.36 11.81
N SER A 479 -18.75 36.36 11.30
CA SER A 479 -19.50 35.47 12.19
C SER A 479 -18.55 34.58 13.01
N PRO A 480 -18.67 34.53 14.34
CA PRO A 480 -17.91 33.57 15.15
C PRO A 480 -18.43 32.13 14.97
N THR A 481 -19.65 31.97 14.45
CA THR A 481 -20.34 30.68 14.29
C THR A 481 -20.79 30.51 12.84
N LEU A 482 -20.80 29.26 12.36
CA LEU A 482 -21.17 28.94 10.99
C LEU A 482 -22.62 29.31 10.76
N LYS A 483 -22.88 30.02 9.66
CA LYS A 483 -24.23 30.33 9.20
C LYS A 483 -24.53 29.53 7.94
N VAL A 484 -25.79 29.10 7.81
CA VAL A 484 -26.29 28.37 6.65
C VAL A 484 -27.47 29.15 6.08
N LEU A 485 -27.48 29.32 4.77
CA LEU A 485 -28.54 30.02 4.04
C LEU A 485 -29.04 29.17 2.88
N ASP A 486 -30.36 29.17 2.69
CA ASP A 486 -31.02 28.62 1.51
C ASP A 486 -31.20 29.74 0.48
N VAL A 487 -30.49 29.62 -0.63
CA VAL A 487 -30.32 30.66 -1.66
C VAL A 487 -30.92 30.16 -2.99
N PRO A 488 -31.72 30.96 -3.71
CA PRO A 488 -32.29 30.57 -4.99
C PRO A 488 -31.24 30.61 -6.09
N TYR A 489 -31.25 29.60 -6.95
CA TYR A 489 -30.49 29.57 -8.18
C TYR A 489 -30.99 30.62 -9.16
N VAL A 490 -30.06 31.32 -9.80
CA VAL A 490 -30.32 32.27 -10.87
C VAL A 490 -29.38 31.98 -12.03
N ASP A 491 -29.99 31.72 -13.18
CA ASP A 491 -29.35 31.44 -14.45
C ASP A 491 -28.53 32.66 -14.93
N PHE A 492 -27.50 32.37 -15.70
CA PHE A 492 -26.53 33.35 -16.18
C PHE A 492 -27.19 34.53 -16.90
N ASP A 493 -28.14 34.28 -17.80
CA ASP A 493 -28.75 35.34 -18.62
C ASP A 493 -29.58 36.31 -17.77
N ILE A 494 -30.33 35.76 -16.80
CA ILE A 494 -31.12 36.57 -15.85
C ILE A 494 -30.19 37.36 -14.94
N CYS A 495 -29.11 36.74 -14.50
CA CYS A 495 -28.15 37.40 -13.63
C CYS A 495 -27.46 38.57 -14.32
N LEU A 496 -27.05 38.40 -15.57
CA LEU A 496 -26.40 39.46 -16.35
C LEU A 496 -27.33 40.66 -16.55
N GLN A 497 -28.61 40.42 -16.88
CA GLN A 497 -29.61 41.48 -17.09
C GLN A 497 -29.93 42.30 -15.83
N ASN A 498 -29.85 41.69 -14.66
CA ASN A 498 -30.21 42.31 -13.38
C ASN A 498 -28.98 42.81 -12.61
N THR A 499 -27.78 42.67 -13.17
CA THR A 499 -26.54 43.12 -12.58
C THR A 499 -26.14 44.48 -13.15
N PRO A 500 -25.67 45.43 -12.30
CA PRO A 500 -25.15 46.70 -12.79
C PRO A 500 -23.99 46.55 -13.79
N ASP A 501 -23.93 47.39 -14.82
CA ASP A 501 -22.95 47.29 -15.92
C ASP A 501 -21.50 47.16 -15.46
N PHE A 502 -21.10 47.90 -14.41
CA PHE A 502 -19.73 47.85 -13.86
C PHE A 502 -19.35 46.50 -13.25
N TYR A 503 -20.32 45.63 -12.95
CA TYR A 503 -20.11 44.32 -12.34
C TYR A 503 -20.36 43.16 -13.31
N GLN A 504 -20.95 43.43 -14.48
CA GLN A 504 -21.20 42.41 -15.52
C GLN A 504 -19.91 41.73 -15.99
N GLU A 505 -18.77 42.43 -15.95
CA GLU A 505 -17.47 41.88 -16.37
C GLU A 505 -16.97 40.71 -15.48
N PHE A 506 -17.49 40.57 -14.26
CA PHE A 506 -17.19 39.46 -13.34
C PHE A 506 -18.05 38.22 -13.60
N PHE A 507 -19.07 38.31 -14.45
CA PHE A 507 -19.89 37.19 -14.88
C PHE A 507 -19.34 36.62 -16.20
N SER A 508 -18.22 35.90 -16.08
CA SER A 508 -17.66 35.09 -17.15
C SER A 508 -18.51 33.85 -17.44
N GLY A 509 -18.33 33.23 -18.62
CA GLY A 509 -19.14 32.08 -19.05
C GLY A 509 -19.02 30.79 -18.20
N ASP A 510 -18.13 30.77 -17.22
CA ASP A 510 -18.00 29.70 -16.21
C ASP A 510 -18.69 30.04 -14.88
N LYS A 511 -19.53 31.08 -14.85
CA LYS A 511 -20.24 31.56 -13.66
C LYS A 511 -21.74 31.38 -13.78
N PHE A 512 -22.38 31.26 -12.63
CA PHE A 512 -23.82 31.44 -12.46
C PHE A 512 -24.08 32.19 -11.16
N CYS A 513 -25.35 32.45 -10.87
CA CYS A 513 -25.71 33.32 -9.75
C CYS A 513 -26.60 32.65 -8.74
N GLY A 514 -26.55 33.20 -7.53
CA GLY A 514 -27.48 32.86 -6.47
C GLY A 514 -27.64 34.05 -5.54
N GLY A 515 -28.83 34.24 -5.02
CA GLY A 515 -29.10 35.32 -4.07
C GLY A 515 -30.52 35.84 -4.17
N TYR A 516 -30.93 36.55 -3.14
CA TYR A 516 -32.10 37.42 -3.23
C TYR A 516 -31.58 38.83 -3.50
N ALA A 517 -32.14 39.53 -4.49
CA ALA A 517 -31.86 40.96 -4.71
C ALA A 517 -32.43 41.87 -3.57
N ASN A 518 -32.87 41.27 -2.45
CA ASN A 518 -33.67 41.90 -1.40
C ASN A 518 -32.93 42.00 -0.04
N GLY A 519 -31.60 41.89 0.00
CA GLY A 519 -30.82 42.15 1.21
C GLY A 519 -30.27 40.93 1.95
N THR A 520 -30.33 39.74 1.36
CA THR A 520 -29.67 38.52 1.85
C THR A 520 -28.67 38.04 0.79
N SER A 521 -27.38 38.28 1.04
CA SER A 521 -26.29 37.94 0.12
C SER A 521 -25.07 37.42 0.89
N LEU A 522 -24.20 36.70 0.19
CA LEU A 522 -22.96 36.16 0.74
C LEU A 522 -21.86 37.22 0.71
N CYS A 523 -20.92 37.12 1.64
CA CYS A 523 -19.91 38.16 1.82
C CYS A 523 -18.52 37.60 2.15
N LYS A 524 -17.55 38.51 2.31
CA LYS A 524 -16.15 38.19 2.65
C LYS A 524 -16.10 37.19 3.81
N GLY A 525 -15.38 36.10 3.61
CA GLY A 525 -15.26 34.98 4.54
C GLY A 525 -16.08 33.74 4.17
N ASP A 526 -17.02 33.85 3.22
CA ASP A 526 -17.74 32.72 2.61
C ASP A 526 -17.08 32.21 1.31
N SER A 527 -16.08 32.94 0.81
CA SER A 527 -15.29 32.61 -0.39
C SER A 527 -14.82 31.17 -0.38
N GLY A 528 -14.97 30.45 -1.50
CA GLY A 528 -14.62 29.04 -1.60
C GLY A 528 -15.64 28.07 -0.99
N GLY A 529 -16.64 28.57 -0.27
CA GLY A 529 -17.75 27.76 0.23
C GLY A 529 -18.54 27.10 -0.91
N GLY A 530 -19.08 25.90 -0.66
CA GLY A 530 -19.88 25.17 -1.63
C GLY A 530 -21.33 25.65 -1.70
N TYR A 531 -21.86 25.68 -2.92
CA TYR A 531 -23.28 25.86 -3.20
C TYR A 531 -23.87 24.53 -3.67
N ALA A 532 -24.69 23.93 -2.81
CA ALA A 532 -25.16 22.55 -2.95
C ALA A 532 -26.68 22.46 -3.10
N PHE A 533 -27.17 21.61 -4.00
CA PHE A 533 -28.59 21.47 -4.32
C PHE A 533 -29.12 20.08 -3.98
N PRO A 534 -30.32 19.96 -3.38
CA PRO A 534 -30.94 18.68 -3.08
C PRO A 534 -31.55 18.04 -4.33
N PHE A 535 -31.35 16.75 -4.48
CA PHE A 535 -32.03 15.91 -5.47
C PHE A 535 -32.54 14.63 -4.80
N GLU A 536 -33.74 14.20 -5.18
CA GLU A 536 -34.32 12.93 -4.73
C GLU A 536 -33.81 11.77 -5.59
N HIS A 537 -33.25 10.75 -4.95
CA HIS A 537 -32.85 9.51 -5.59
C HIS A 537 -33.33 8.32 -4.76
N ASN A 538 -34.17 7.45 -5.35
CA ASN A 538 -34.75 6.28 -4.68
C ASN A 538 -35.40 6.57 -3.31
N GLY A 539 -36.08 7.72 -3.20
CA GLY A 539 -36.76 8.15 -1.97
C GLY A 539 -35.83 8.71 -0.88
N ARG A 540 -34.57 9.00 -1.20
CA ARG A 540 -33.61 9.70 -0.34
C ARG A 540 -33.17 11.01 -0.98
N THR A 541 -33.17 12.09 -0.21
CA THR A 541 -32.58 13.37 -0.61
C THR A 541 -31.05 13.32 -0.50
N ARG A 542 -30.34 13.61 -1.58
CA ARG A 542 -28.88 13.82 -1.61
C ARG A 542 -28.56 15.21 -2.14
N TYR A 543 -27.58 15.87 -1.52
CA TYR A 543 -27.09 17.17 -1.95
C TYR A 543 -25.91 17.00 -2.90
N TYR A 544 -25.89 17.80 -3.96
CA TYR A 544 -24.84 17.81 -4.97
C TYR A 544 -24.22 19.20 -5.07
N LEU A 545 -22.89 19.25 -5.08
CA LEU A 545 -22.15 20.49 -5.30
C LEU A 545 -22.37 20.98 -6.74
N ARG A 546 -22.60 22.28 -6.89
CA ARG A 546 -22.85 22.90 -8.20
C ARG A 546 -22.05 24.16 -8.40
N GLY A 547 -21.86 24.95 -7.34
CA GLY A 547 -21.09 26.18 -7.38
C GLY A 547 -20.09 26.29 -6.27
N ILE A 548 -19.06 27.10 -6.50
CA ILE A 548 -18.14 27.58 -5.48
C ILE A 548 -18.28 29.10 -5.37
N VAL A 549 -18.45 29.61 -4.15
CA VAL A 549 -18.57 31.05 -3.89
C VAL A 549 -17.31 31.76 -4.40
N SER A 550 -17.46 32.70 -5.33
CA SER A 550 -16.36 33.39 -6.00
C SER A 550 -16.32 34.87 -5.64
N THR A 551 -17.16 35.70 -6.27
CA THR A 551 -17.15 37.16 -6.07
C THR A 551 -18.51 37.69 -5.65
N SER A 552 -18.49 38.74 -4.82
CA SER A 552 -19.65 39.54 -4.47
C SER A 552 -19.31 41.02 -4.73
N PRO A 553 -20.20 41.80 -5.35
CA PRO A 553 -19.88 43.19 -5.70
C PRO A 553 -19.71 44.04 -4.44
N PRO A 554 -18.72 44.95 -4.41
CA PRO A 554 -18.54 45.86 -3.29
C PRO A 554 -19.65 46.92 -3.27
N LEU A 555 -19.96 47.44 -2.09
CA LEU A 555 -20.72 48.69 -1.93
C LEU A 555 -19.89 49.87 -2.47
N PRO A 556 -20.53 50.97 -2.94
CA PRO A 556 -19.84 52.16 -3.43
C PRO A 556 -18.85 52.81 -2.44
N SER A 557 -19.00 52.51 -1.13
CA SER A 557 -18.12 52.94 -0.04
C SER A 557 -16.88 52.05 0.17
N GLY A 558 -16.72 50.98 -0.61
CA GLY A 558 -15.50 50.18 -0.70
C GLY A 558 -15.24 49.14 0.41
N LEU A 559 -15.97 49.16 1.54
CA LEU A 559 -15.68 48.26 2.66
C LEU A 559 -16.58 47.01 2.79
N SER A 560 -17.84 47.07 2.35
CA SER A 560 -18.84 46.01 2.61
C SER A 560 -19.45 45.41 1.33
N CYS A 561 -19.94 44.17 1.40
CA CYS A 561 -20.58 43.51 0.26
C CYS A 561 -21.96 44.10 -0.02
N ASN A 562 -22.30 44.24 -1.30
CA ASN A 562 -23.62 44.69 -1.70
C ASN A 562 -24.64 43.56 -1.55
N ILE A 563 -25.46 43.66 -0.51
CA ILE A 563 -26.49 42.67 -0.18
C ILE A 563 -27.72 42.72 -1.10
N TYR A 564 -27.80 43.71 -2.00
CA TYR A 564 -28.91 43.90 -2.94
C TYR A 564 -28.62 43.36 -4.34
N THR A 565 -27.50 42.66 -4.50
CA THR A 565 -27.02 42.13 -5.79
C THR A 565 -26.71 40.65 -5.66
N TYR A 566 -26.82 39.94 -6.79
CA TYR A 566 -26.53 38.52 -6.86
C TYR A 566 -25.04 38.23 -6.55
N THR A 567 -24.79 37.12 -5.86
CA THR A 567 -23.44 36.57 -5.69
C THR A 567 -23.07 35.71 -6.89
N SER A 568 -21.81 35.78 -7.33
CA SER A 568 -21.29 34.92 -8.39
C SER A 568 -20.74 33.61 -7.81
N PHE A 569 -21.02 32.52 -8.53
CA PHE A 569 -20.53 31.19 -8.22
C PHE A 569 -19.81 30.61 -9.43
N THR A 570 -18.65 30.00 -9.21
CA THR A 570 -17.94 29.22 -10.24
C THR A 570 -18.68 27.91 -10.49
N ASP A 571 -19.13 27.65 -11.72
CA ASP A 571 -19.80 26.42 -12.12
C ASP A 571 -18.81 25.26 -12.18
N ILE A 572 -18.90 24.32 -11.24
CA ILE A 572 -17.96 23.21 -11.16
C ILE A 572 -18.00 22.32 -12.42
N ARG A 573 -19.13 22.30 -13.16
CA ARG A 573 -19.30 21.46 -14.35
C ARG A 573 -18.34 21.88 -15.47
N GLN A 574 -18.05 23.18 -15.56
CA GLN A 574 -17.10 23.72 -16.53
C GLN A 574 -15.64 23.39 -16.19
N HIS A 575 -15.40 22.92 -14.96
CA HIS A 575 -14.07 22.55 -14.44
C HIS A 575 -13.97 21.05 -14.12
N LYS A 576 -14.77 20.20 -14.77
CA LYS A 576 -14.76 18.74 -14.58
C LYS A 576 -13.37 18.13 -14.71
N SER A 577 -12.57 18.57 -15.68
CA SER A 577 -11.27 17.98 -15.99
C SER A 577 -10.27 18.11 -14.83
N ILE A 578 -10.10 19.31 -14.29
CA ILE A 578 -9.20 19.55 -13.15
C ILE A 578 -9.67 18.84 -11.89
N ILE A 579 -10.99 18.80 -11.65
CA ILE A 579 -11.54 18.07 -10.49
C ILE A 579 -11.25 16.58 -10.61
N MET A 580 -11.62 15.95 -11.73
CA MET A 580 -11.47 14.49 -11.90
C MET A 580 -10.01 14.03 -11.95
N MET A 581 -9.09 14.85 -12.46
CA MET A 581 -7.67 14.53 -12.49
C MET A 581 -7.05 14.35 -11.10
N HIS A 582 -7.65 14.95 -10.08
CA HIS A 582 -7.10 15.02 -8.71
C HIS A 582 -8.03 14.37 -7.66
N MET A 583 -8.95 13.49 -8.09
CA MET A 583 -9.88 12.76 -7.21
C MET A 583 -9.40 11.36 -6.81
N HIS A 584 -8.27 10.89 -7.35
CA HIS A 584 -7.76 9.52 -7.17
C HIS A 584 -6.31 9.49 -6.68
#